data_AF-A0A6L4AEA6-F1
#
_entry.id   AF-A0A6L4AEA6-F1
#
_cell.length_a   1.000
_cell.length_b   1.000
_cell.length_c   1.000
_cell.angle_alpha   90.00
_cell.angle_beta   90.00
_cell.angle_gamma   90.00
#
_symmetry.space_group_name_H-M   'P 1'
#
loop_
_entity.id
_entity.type
_entity.pdbx_description
1 polymer ?
#
loop_
_entity_poly.entity_id
_entity_poly.type
_entity_poly.pdbx_seq_one_letter_code
_entity_poly.pdbx_strand_id
1 'polypeptide(L)' 'RGDMLAMGDIDQGLVMTSAAFTKGAMEVARLPNTAPIILIDGDKLTDLLIEHRIGVRVEPVAVVSFGSDSLVIEEVGD' A
#
# COMPACT_ATOMS: atom_id res chain seq x y z
N ARG A 1 -2.95 24.74 19.30
CA ARG A 1 -2.67 24.82 17.85
C ARG A 1 -1.17 24.61 17.70
N GLY A 2 -0.72 23.49 17.15
CA GLY A 2 0.70 23.25 16.91
C GLY A 2 1.12 24.09 15.71
N ASP A 3 1.93 25.11 15.95
CA ASP A 3 2.27 26.10 14.92
C ASP A 3 3.53 25.62 14.18
N MET A 4 3.32 24.86 13.11
CA MET A 4 4.39 24.37 12.22
C MET A 4 5.14 25.53 11.55
N LEU A 5 4.52 26.72 11.50
CA LEU A 5 5.08 27.95 10.96
C LEU A 5 6.22 28.55 11.80
N ALA A 6 6.42 28.08 13.04
CA ALA A 6 7.48 28.59 13.92
C ALA A 6 8.86 27.95 13.69
N MET A 7 8.96 26.94 12.83
CA MET A 7 10.17 26.14 12.61
C MET A 7 10.74 26.31 11.20
N GLY A 8 11.08 27.53 10.77
CA GLY A 8 11.72 27.76 9.45
C GLY A 8 10.86 27.40 8.24
N ASP A 9 11.44 27.43 7.03
CA ASP A 9 10.77 27.09 5.77
C ASP A 9 10.43 25.58 5.70
N ILE A 10 9.36 25.16 6.38
CA ILE A 10 8.76 23.84 6.23
C ILE A 10 7.77 23.92 5.07
N ASP A 11 8.21 23.44 3.91
CA ASP A 11 7.38 23.41 2.71
C ASP A 11 6.31 22.28 2.75
N GLN A 12 6.54 21.22 3.54
CA GLN A 12 5.64 20.07 3.61
C GLN A 12 5.87 19.19 4.85
N GLY A 13 4.79 18.75 5.51
CA GLY A 13 4.81 17.73 6.57
C GLY A 13 4.47 16.33 6.06
N LEU A 14 4.87 15.29 6.78
CA LEU A 14 4.50 13.89 6.52
C LEU A 14 4.07 13.20 7.82
N VAL A 15 2.90 12.56 7.80
CA VAL A 15 2.43 11.69 8.89
C VAL A 15 2.16 10.30 8.32
N MET A 16 2.77 9.29 8.93
CA MET A 16 2.56 7.89 8.59
C MET A 16 1.99 7.14 9.80
N THR A 17 1.09 6.18 9.55
CA THR A 17 0.49 5.36 10.61
C THR A 17 0.11 3.99 10.04
N SER A 18 -0.03 2.98 10.91
CA SER A 18 -0.55 1.66 10.55
C SER A 18 -2.09 1.59 10.53
N ALA A 19 -2.77 2.64 11.00
CA ALA A 19 -4.24 2.73 11.02
C ALA A 19 -4.76 3.67 9.92
N ALA A 20 -6.09 3.78 9.80
CA ALA A 20 -6.73 4.77 8.93
C ALA A 20 -6.79 6.16 9.60
N PHE A 21 -6.81 7.22 8.79
CA PHE A 21 -7.10 8.57 9.27
C PHE A 21 -8.61 8.84 9.36
N THR A 22 -9.00 9.65 10.33
CA THR A 22 -10.38 10.16 10.40
C THR A 22 -10.63 11.19 9.30
N LYS A 23 -11.90 11.42 8.96
CA LYS A 23 -12.29 12.46 7.98
C LYS A 23 -11.75 13.84 8.36
N GLY A 24 -11.91 14.22 9.64
CA GLY A 24 -11.39 15.50 10.13
C GLY A 24 -9.87 15.63 10.02
N ALA A 25 -9.11 14.55 10.22
CA ALA A 25 -7.66 14.57 10.02
C ALA A 25 -7.28 14.81 8.55
N MET A 26 -7.98 14.14 7.62
CA MET A 26 -7.78 14.33 6.17
C MET A 26 -8.18 15.74 5.70
N GLU A 27 -9.19 16.34 6.31
CA GLU A 27 -9.62 17.72 6.03
C GLU A 27 -8.56 18.72 6.52
N VAL A 28 -8.07 18.56 7.76
CA VAL A 28 -7.03 19.43 8.33
C VAL A 28 -5.73 19.38 7.51
N ALA A 29 -5.33 18.19 7.06
CA ALA A 29 -4.12 18.02 6.25
C ALA A 29 -4.14 18.73 4.89
N ARG A 30 -5.35 19.10 4.40
CA ARG A 30 -5.58 19.75 3.10
C ARG A 30 -6.02 21.21 3.25
N LEU A 31 -5.89 21.80 4.43
CA LEU A 31 -6.34 23.17 4.65
C LEU A 31 -5.56 24.16 3.78
N PRO A 32 -6.27 25.07 3.08
CA PRO A 32 -5.62 26.10 2.28
C PRO A 32 -4.81 27.03 3.17
N ASN A 33 -3.74 27.60 2.63
CA ASN A 33 -2.85 28.54 3.32
C ASN A 33 -2.17 27.96 4.58
N THR A 34 -2.03 26.64 4.64
CA THR A 34 -1.18 25.94 5.63
C THR A 34 -0.15 25.10 4.88
N ALA A 35 0.98 24.80 5.53
CA ALA A 35 1.94 23.86 4.96
C ALA A 35 1.25 22.51 4.72
N PRO A 36 1.29 21.97 3.48
CA PRO A 36 0.60 20.72 3.15
C PRO A 36 1.14 19.57 3.99
N ILE A 37 0.25 18.70 4.47
CA ILE A 37 0.63 17.48 5.20
C ILE A 37 0.27 16.27 4.35
N ILE A 38 1.28 15.49 3.95
CA ILE A 38 1.07 14.18 3.33
C ILE A 38 0.67 13.19 4.41
N LEU A 39 -0.39 12.43 4.14
CA LEU A 39 -0.89 11.36 4.98
C LEU A 39 -0.64 10.02 4.28
N ILE A 40 0.08 9.12 4.95
CA ILE A 40 0.25 7.72 4.54
C ILE A 40 -0.41 6.84 5.61
N ASP A 41 -1.54 6.24 5.27
CA ASP A 41 -2.25 5.32 6.16
C ASP A 41 -1.71 3.89 6.05
N GLY A 42 -2.28 2.98 6.85
CA GLY A 42 -1.82 1.59 6.93
C GLY A 42 -1.85 0.86 5.59
N ASP A 43 -2.88 1.10 4.76
CA ASP A 43 -3.00 0.45 3.45
C ASP A 43 -1.90 0.94 2.51
N LYS A 44 -1.77 2.27 2.35
CA LYS A 44 -0.73 2.83 1.47
C LYS A 44 0.68 2.52 1.99
N LEU A 45 0.88 2.52 3.30
CA LEU A 45 2.14 2.13 3.94
C LEU A 45 2.47 0.67 3.61
N THR A 46 1.50 -0.24 3.74
CA THR A 46 1.69 -1.67 3.46
C THR A 46 2.04 -1.90 2.00
N ASP A 47 1.35 -1.23 1.07
CA ASP A 47 1.69 -1.28 -0.36
C ASP A 47 3.14 -0.88 -0.61
N LEU A 48 3.60 0.23 -0.01
CA LEU A 48 4.98 0.71 -0.15
C LEU A 48 5.98 -0.27 0.45
N LEU A 49 5.67 -0.88 1.60
CA LEU A 49 6.53 -1.89 2.22
C LEU A 49 6.65 -3.13 1.33
N ILE A 50 5.57 -3.58 0.68
CA ILE A 50 5.59 -4.69 -0.27
C ILE A 50 6.38 -4.31 -1.52
N GLU A 51 6.07 -3.16 -2.13
CA GLU A 51 6.72 -2.64 -3.35
C GLU A 51 8.24 -2.55 -3.19
N HIS A 52 8.69 -2.01 -2.07
CA HIS A 52 10.12 -1.83 -1.78
C HIS A 52 10.75 -3.02 -1.04
N ARG A 53 10.00 -4.10 -0.82
CA ARG A 53 10.42 -5.31 -0.11
C ARG A 53 11.00 -5.06 1.29
N ILE A 54 10.40 -4.13 2.04
CA ILE A 54 10.82 -3.79 3.40
C ILE A 54 10.03 -4.63 4.39
N GLY A 55 10.71 -5.48 5.16
CA GLY A 55 10.07 -6.29 6.21
C GLY A 55 9.12 -7.38 5.72
N VAL A 56 9.09 -7.64 4.40
CA VAL A 56 8.24 -8.66 3.79
C VAL A 56 9.04 -9.91 3.44
N ARG A 57 8.40 -11.08 3.54
CA ARG A 57 8.90 -12.36 3.04
C ARG A 57 8.09 -12.74 1.81
N VAL A 58 8.78 -12.96 0.70
CA VAL A 58 8.15 -13.41 -0.54
C VAL A 58 8.37 -14.92 -0.66
N GLU A 59 7.27 -15.67 -0.70
CA GLU A 59 7.29 -17.12 -0.88
C GLU A 59 6.64 -17.48 -2.22
N PRO A 60 7.35 -18.17 -3.12
CA PRO A 60 6.77 -18.59 -4.40
C PRO A 60 5.73 -19.69 -4.16
N VAL A 61 4.55 -19.55 -4.77
CA VAL A 61 3.52 -20.59 -4.77
C VAL A 61 3.40 -21.22 -6.16
N ALA A 62 3.41 -22.55 -6.21
CA ALA A 62 3.20 -23.29 -7.46
C ALA A 62 1.71 -23.37 -7.76
N VAL A 63 1.30 -22.83 -8.90
CA VAL A 63 -0.06 -23.00 -9.43
C VAL A 63 -0.01 -24.05 -10.53
N VAL A 64 -0.70 -25.17 -10.33
CA VAL A 64 -0.78 -26.27 -11.30
C VAL A 64 -2.11 -26.16 -12.06
N SER A 65 -2.06 -26.29 -13.37
CA SER A 65 -3.25 -26.33 -14.24
C SER A 65 -3.09 -27.46 -15.26
N PHE A 66 -4.20 -28.03 -15.71
CA PHE A 66 -4.19 -29.01 -16.78
C PHE A 66 -3.99 -28.30 -18.12
N GLY A 67 -3.02 -28.76 -18.90
CA GLY A 67 -2.94 -28.40 -20.31
C GLY A 67 -4.00 -29.18 -21.08
N SER A 68 -4.84 -28.48 -21.85
CA SER A 68 -5.87 -29.11 -22.69
C SER A 68 -5.28 -30.10 -23.71
N ASP A 69 -4.01 -29.93 -24.06
CA ASP A 69 -3.32 -30.72 -25.08
C ASP A 69 -2.74 -32.06 -24.55
N SER A 70 -2.78 -32.30 -23.23
CA SER A 70 -2.10 -33.46 -22.62
C SER A 70 -3.04 -34.54 -22.08
N LEU A 71 -4.36 -34.41 -22.28
CA LEU A 71 -5.34 -35.42 -21.85
C LEU A 71 -5.69 -36.31 -23.04
N VAL A 72 -4.83 -37.29 -23.32
CA VAL A 72 -5.16 -38.37 -24.25
C VAL A 72 -5.89 -39.46 -23.47
N ILE A 73 -7.16 -39.69 -23.80
CA ILE A 73 -7.91 -40.84 -23.29
C ILE A 73 -7.51 -42.02 -24.18
N GLU A 74 -6.71 -42.95 -23.67
CA GLU A 74 -6.50 -44.23 -24.35
C GLU A 74 -7.79 -45.06 -24.20
N GLU A 75 -8.53 -45.26 -25.29
CA GLU A 75 -9.61 -46.24 -25.34
C GLU A 75 -9.01 -47.66 -25.24
N VAL A 76 -9.35 -48.37 -24.16
CA VAL A 76 -9.05 -49.79 -24.00
C VAL A 76 -10.04 -50.56 -24.88
N GLY A 77 -9.57 -51.05 -26.03
CA GLY A 77 -10.36 -51.92 -26.91
C GLY A 77 -10.55 -53.32 -26.31
N ASP A 78 -11.78 -53.85 -26.46
CA ASP A 78 -12.20 -55.22 -26.13
C ASP A 78 -11.71 -56.24 -27.18
#